data_AF-A0A534UVS5-F1
#
_entry.id   AF-A0A534UVS5-F1
#
_cell.length_a   1.000
_cell.length_b   1.000
_cell.length_c   1.000
_cell.angle_alpha   90.00
_cell.angle_beta   90.00
_cell.angle_gamma   90.00
#
_symmetry.space_group_name_H-M   'P 1'
#
loop_
_entity.id
_entity.type
_entity.pdbx_description
1 polymer ?
#
loop_
_entity_poly.entity_id
_entity_poly.type
_entity_poly.pdbx_seq_one_letter_code
_entity_poly.pdbx_strand_id
1 'polypeptide(L)'
;RLYEGVETADGQIGLITYMRTDSVALSGQALGEAREVIRARYGDRYTMPKGRIYRTKTRGAQEAHEAIRPTSFVRDPDTLSRSLGRDEARLYRLIWQRALASQMAAKELETTSVELADGAYELRASATRTMFDGFAAVYTEGTDDTTDEPERTLPPLHEGDPTTVESIDARQHFTEPPPRFTEASLIKALEEHGIGRPSTYAATISTILDRGYVRVKERRLQPEPVGEIVTDLLVAHFGEFVDLAFTARMEEELDEVASGKRSWVPFVRAFYGPFHTLVETKAKELRRSDFTTRPTDELCSLGHPMVVRLGRYGEFLACSMYPEHKETRPLPGSEEALAAGDGARNGTSAEAGDAAPAGPTPALPGVGESCPKCGEADGGHLVAKRGRFGGFVGCDRYPDCDYIHRQGPPPPAPLAFEVACPKCGQGNLLTRRARRTGSLFWGCSRYPKCDFTTSREPLGAVHDADDGPVARQGDAAICLRCGAAIELPADGIEPGARVPGGPANPDALARPKRGGNRGARARAATATRAERTRPEPQATGARGGRGGGRHRRSSAA
;
A
#
# COMPACT_ATOMS: atom_id res chain seq x y z
N ARG A 1 3.53 7.99 15.47
CA ARG A 1 5.01 7.97 15.44
C ARG A 1 5.62 9.36 15.48
N LEU A 2 5.67 10.13 14.38
CA LEU A 2 6.27 11.48 14.41
C LEU A 2 5.64 12.41 15.47
N TYR A 3 4.33 12.30 15.71
CA TYR A 3 3.63 13.00 16.79
C TYR A 3 3.92 12.41 18.18
N GLU A 4 3.77 11.08 18.34
CA GLU A 4 3.90 10.35 19.62
C GLU A 4 5.31 10.44 20.24
N GLY A 5 6.32 10.69 19.40
CA GLY A 5 7.70 10.84 19.83
C GLY A 5 8.61 9.85 19.11
N VAL A 6 9.77 10.34 18.71
CA VAL A 6 10.88 9.55 18.17
C VAL A 6 12.09 9.73 19.06
N GLU A 7 12.91 8.69 19.17
CA GLU A 7 14.16 8.75 19.91
C GLU A 7 15.19 9.56 19.10
N THR A 8 15.68 10.65 19.68
CA THR A 8 16.69 11.52 19.10
C THR A 8 17.87 11.67 20.06
N ALA A 9 18.96 12.31 19.63
CA ALA A 9 20.09 12.59 20.51
C ALA A 9 19.70 13.40 21.77
N ASP A 10 18.61 14.16 21.70
CA ASP A 10 18.08 15.00 22.77
C ASP A 10 16.96 14.31 23.59
N GLY A 11 16.73 13.00 23.36
CA GLY A 11 15.69 12.20 24.01
C GLY A 11 14.48 11.92 23.12
N GLN A 12 13.38 11.46 23.73
CA GLN A 12 12.14 11.14 23.02
C GLN A 12 11.32 12.42 22.80
N ILE A 13 11.19 12.86 21.54
CA ILE A 13 10.58 14.14 21.19
C ILE A 13 9.54 13.95 20.09
N GLY A 14 8.37 14.58 20.26
CA GLY A 14 7.36 14.72 19.20
C GLY A 14 7.82 15.73 18.16
N LEU A 15 7.99 15.29 16.91
CA LEU A 15 8.53 16.13 15.82
C LEU A 15 7.46 16.95 15.10
N ILE A 16 6.19 16.52 15.14
CA ILE A 16 5.09 17.21 14.48
C ILE A 16 3.91 17.43 15.43
N THR A 17 3.04 18.39 15.10
CA THR A 17 1.74 18.56 15.74
C THR A 17 0.80 17.39 15.43
N TYR A 18 -0.37 17.36 16.08
CA TYR A 18 -1.33 16.26 15.93
C TYR A 18 -1.82 16.14 14.48
N MET A 19 -1.76 14.92 13.92
CA MET A 19 -1.94 14.66 12.49
C MET A 19 -3.40 14.52 12.02
N ARG A 20 -4.37 14.53 12.94
CA ARG A 20 -5.80 14.47 12.62
C ARG A 20 -6.41 15.84 12.89
N THR A 21 -6.27 16.70 11.89
CA THR A 21 -6.67 18.10 11.97
C THR A 21 -7.21 18.52 10.60
N ASP A 22 -8.26 19.32 10.63
CA ASP A 22 -8.83 20.08 9.52
C ASP A 22 -8.42 21.57 9.58
N SER A 23 -7.61 21.92 10.59
CA SER A 23 -7.08 23.26 10.77
C SER A 23 -5.88 23.51 9.87
N VAL A 24 -5.85 24.68 9.23
CA VAL A 24 -4.66 25.20 8.53
C VAL A 24 -3.99 26.34 9.30
N ALA A 25 -4.44 26.61 10.53
CA ALA A 25 -3.92 27.69 11.35
C ALA A 25 -2.54 27.35 11.94
N LEU A 26 -1.70 28.36 12.08
CA LEU A 26 -0.41 28.28 12.76
C LEU A 26 -0.40 29.21 13.98
N SER A 27 0.18 28.75 15.08
CA SER A 27 0.37 29.54 16.29
C SER A 27 1.36 30.70 16.07
N GLY A 28 1.20 31.77 16.86
CA GLY A 28 2.10 32.93 16.77
C GLY A 28 3.57 32.59 17.01
N GLN A 29 3.85 31.61 17.89
CA GLN A 29 5.20 31.10 18.12
C GLN A 29 5.76 30.42 16.86
N ALA A 30 4.98 29.57 16.20
CA ALA A 30 5.39 28.89 14.98
C ALA A 30 5.64 29.87 13.82
N LEU A 31 4.81 30.91 13.69
CA LEU A 31 4.99 31.97 12.70
C LEU A 31 6.29 32.75 12.92
N GLY A 32 6.58 33.10 14.17
CA GLY A 32 7.83 33.77 14.54
C GLY A 32 9.06 32.93 14.22
N GLU A 33 9.05 31.65 14.61
CA GLU A 33 10.16 30.74 14.36
C GLU A 33 10.37 30.46 12.87
N ALA A 34 9.29 30.24 12.10
CA ALA A 34 9.35 30.09 10.66
C ALA A 34 10.01 31.30 9.99
N ARG A 35 9.64 32.52 10.41
CA ARG A 35 10.21 33.76 9.86
C ARG A 35 11.72 33.84 10.11
N GLU A 36 12.19 33.51 11.30
CA GLU A 36 13.63 33.55 11.61
C GLU A 36 14.39 32.47 10.83
N VAL A 37 13.82 31.26 10.68
CA VAL A 37 14.42 30.20 9.85
C VAL A 37 14.48 30.60 8.37
N ILE A 38 13.42 31.23 7.84
CA ILE A 38 13.39 31.71 6.45
C ILE A 38 14.46 32.79 6.26
N ARG A 39 14.53 33.78 7.16
CA ARG A 39 15.54 34.84 7.11
C ARG A 39 16.95 34.27 7.13
N ALA A 40 17.22 33.37 8.07
CA ALA A 40 18.55 32.81 8.25
C ALA A 40 19.01 31.94 7.06
N ARG A 41 18.08 31.21 6.43
CA ARG A 41 18.42 30.21 5.39
C ARG A 41 18.28 30.72 3.96
N TYR A 42 17.31 31.60 3.69
CA TYR A 42 16.98 32.08 2.35
C TYR A 42 17.19 33.60 2.20
N GLY A 43 17.25 34.35 3.30
CA GLY A 43 17.45 35.80 3.30
C GLY A 43 16.14 36.60 3.33
N ASP A 44 16.26 37.91 3.56
CA ASP A 44 15.12 38.78 3.84
C ASP A 44 14.09 38.86 2.71
N ARG A 45 14.51 38.76 1.43
CA ARG A 45 13.60 38.80 0.27
C ARG A 45 12.58 37.65 0.27
N TYR A 46 12.90 36.53 0.90
CA TYR A 46 12.00 35.37 1.03
C TYR A 46 11.05 35.45 2.23
N THR A 47 11.26 36.42 3.11
CA THR A 47 10.46 36.60 4.32
C THR A 47 9.21 37.45 4.07
N MET A 48 8.20 37.27 4.91
CA MET A 48 7.01 38.11 4.94
C MET A 48 6.93 38.83 6.29
N PRO A 49 6.93 40.19 6.35
CA PRO A 49 7.00 40.92 7.61
C PRO A 49 5.91 40.55 8.64
N LYS A 50 4.69 40.30 8.15
CA LYS A 50 3.52 39.93 8.97
C LYS A 50 3.18 38.42 8.94
N GLY A 51 3.96 37.61 8.22
CA GLY A 51 3.60 36.22 7.92
C GLY A 51 2.30 36.11 7.09
N ARG A 52 1.86 34.88 6.82
CA ARG A 52 0.57 34.60 6.18
C ARG A 52 -0.33 33.85 7.15
N ILE A 53 -1.52 34.40 7.40
CA ILE A 53 -2.53 33.77 8.24
C ILE A 53 -3.51 33.02 7.35
N TYR A 54 -3.51 31.70 7.47
CA TYR A 54 -4.49 30.83 6.84
C TYR A 54 -5.59 30.50 7.84
N ARG A 55 -6.85 30.45 7.37
CA ARG A 55 -8.01 30.06 8.17
C ARG A 55 -8.77 28.97 7.43
N THR A 56 -9.23 27.96 8.18
CA THR A 56 -10.08 26.90 7.64
C THR A 56 -11.42 27.51 7.24
N LYS A 57 -11.92 27.15 6.05
CA LYS A 57 -13.21 27.65 5.52
C LYS A 57 -14.40 26.84 6.03
N THR A 58 -14.17 25.66 6.59
CA THR A 58 -15.19 24.69 6.98
C THR A 58 -15.95 25.14 8.22
N ARG A 59 -17.28 25.15 8.12
CA ARG A 59 -18.20 25.54 9.20
C ARG A 59 -18.21 24.44 10.25
N GLY A 60 -17.74 24.70 11.47
CA GLY A 60 -17.76 23.72 12.56
C GLY A 60 -16.48 22.89 12.72
N ALA A 61 -15.40 23.25 12.01
CA ALA A 61 -14.08 22.70 12.26
C ALA A 61 -13.73 22.75 13.76
N GLN A 62 -12.95 21.77 14.25
CA GLN A 62 -12.44 21.79 15.61
C GLN A 62 -11.34 22.88 15.70
N GLU A 63 -11.75 24.15 15.69
CA GLU A 63 -10.90 25.36 15.63
C GLU A 63 -9.90 25.49 16.80
N ALA A 64 -9.94 24.56 17.77
CA ALA A 64 -8.93 24.43 18.82
C ALA A 64 -7.63 23.74 18.34
N HIS A 65 -7.59 23.21 17.12
CA HIS A 65 -6.45 22.48 16.60
C HIS A 65 -5.57 23.33 15.66
N GLU A 66 -4.29 22.98 15.60
CA GLU A 66 -3.30 23.61 14.72
C GLU A 66 -3.09 22.77 13.45
N ALA A 67 -2.52 23.37 12.40
CA ALA A 67 -2.08 22.65 11.21
C ALA A 67 -1.02 21.58 11.53
N ILE A 68 -0.91 20.58 10.64
CA ILE A 68 0.19 19.62 10.69
C ILE A 68 1.48 20.34 10.29
N ARG A 69 2.36 20.56 11.26
CA ARG A 69 3.63 21.27 11.09
C ARG A 69 4.70 20.69 12.02
N PRO A 70 5.99 21.00 11.81
CA PRO A 70 7.02 20.68 12.78
C PRO A 70 6.70 21.32 14.14
N THR A 71 6.97 20.63 15.24
CA THR A 71 6.88 21.24 16.58
C THR A 71 7.90 22.37 16.76
N SER A 72 9.01 22.33 16.02
CA SER A 72 9.96 23.43 15.86
C SER A 72 10.56 23.43 14.44
N PHE A 73 10.60 24.58 13.79
CA PHE A 73 11.21 24.79 12.47
C PHE A 73 12.74 24.78 12.49
N VAL A 74 13.37 25.02 13.65
CA VAL A 74 14.83 24.94 13.81
C VAL A 74 15.35 23.52 13.60
N ARG A 75 14.48 22.52 13.80
CA ARG A 75 14.80 21.10 13.56
C ARG A 75 14.85 20.79 12.07
N ASP A 76 16.02 21.01 11.49
CA ASP A 76 16.27 20.82 10.07
C ASP A 76 16.09 19.35 9.62
N PRO A 77 15.35 19.07 8.52
CA PRO A 77 15.12 17.72 8.03
C PRO A 77 16.39 16.94 7.64
N ASP A 78 17.46 17.60 7.19
CA ASP A 78 18.72 16.93 6.83
C ASP A 78 19.42 16.40 8.09
N THR A 79 19.43 17.19 9.16
CA THR A 79 20.01 16.76 10.45
C THR A 79 19.22 15.62 11.09
N LEU A 80 17.89 15.70 11.10
CA LEU A 80 17.01 14.69 11.69
C LEU A 80 16.97 13.37 10.91
N SER A 81 17.24 13.40 9.60
CA SER A 81 17.22 12.20 8.75
C SER A 81 18.15 11.08 9.24
N ARG A 82 19.18 11.42 10.02
CA ARG A 82 20.14 10.46 10.61
C ARG A 82 19.54 9.63 11.74
N SER A 83 18.50 10.13 12.41
CA SER A 83 17.86 9.49 13.56
C SER A 83 16.49 8.90 13.23
N LEU A 84 15.99 9.10 12.00
CA LEU A 84 14.66 8.69 11.56
C LEU A 84 14.73 7.53 10.57
N GLY A 85 13.68 6.70 10.56
CA GLY A 85 13.47 5.76 9.46
C GLY A 85 13.30 6.51 8.13
N ARG A 86 13.61 5.85 7.00
CA ARG A 86 13.54 6.47 5.65
C ARG A 86 12.19 7.14 5.36
N ASP A 87 11.09 6.48 5.69
CA ASP A 87 9.75 6.99 5.39
C ASP A 87 9.34 8.12 6.36
N GLU A 88 9.76 8.03 7.63
CA GLU A 88 9.57 9.07 8.64
C GLU A 88 10.34 10.35 8.29
N ALA A 89 11.60 10.21 7.85
CA ALA A 89 12.43 11.33 7.40
C ALA A 89 11.84 12.03 6.18
N ARG A 90 11.30 11.27 5.22
CA ARG A 90 10.64 11.81 4.03
C ARG A 90 9.35 12.54 4.37
N LEU A 91 8.51 11.95 5.22
CA LEU A 91 7.26 12.57 5.66
C LEU A 91 7.52 13.83 6.50
N TYR A 92 8.49 13.80 7.41
CA TYR A 92 8.88 14.96 8.19
C TYR A 92 9.40 16.09 7.29
N ARG A 93 10.26 15.79 6.32
CA ARG A 93 10.74 16.77 5.33
C ARG A 93 9.59 17.41 4.57
N LEU A 94 8.64 16.61 4.09
CA LEU A 94 7.45 17.10 3.39
C LEU A 94 6.65 18.07 4.27
N ILE A 95 6.35 17.68 5.51
CA ILE A 95 5.61 18.51 6.48
C ILE A 95 6.37 19.82 6.75
N TRP A 96 7.67 19.73 6.98
CA TRP A 96 8.53 20.89 7.26
C TRP A 96 8.58 21.85 6.07
N GLN A 97 8.81 21.33 4.86
CA GLN A 97 8.90 22.14 3.64
C GLN A 97 7.57 22.82 3.32
N ARG A 98 6.45 22.09 3.40
CA ARG A 98 5.11 22.66 3.14
C ARG A 98 4.76 23.74 4.16
N ALA A 99 5.01 23.49 5.45
CA ALA A 99 4.73 24.46 6.50
C ALA A 99 5.62 25.71 6.38
N LEU A 100 6.92 25.56 6.07
CA LEU A 100 7.82 26.69 5.90
C LEU A 100 7.47 27.51 4.64
N ALA A 101 7.25 26.84 3.51
CA ALA A 101 6.87 27.47 2.25
C ALA A 101 5.57 28.29 2.38
N SER A 102 4.63 27.86 3.23
CA SER A 102 3.40 28.62 3.50
C SER A 102 3.65 30.03 4.06
N GLN A 103 4.81 30.27 4.66
CA GLN A 103 5.18 31.54 5.29
C GLN A 103 6.18 32.36 4.48
N MET A 104 6.55 31.91 3.28
CA MET A 104 7.50 32.59 2.39
C MET A 104 6.83 33.59 1.45
N ALA A 105 7.64 34.46 0.85
CA ALA A 105 7.23 35.36 -0.22
C ALA A 105 6.69 34.59 -1.44
N ALA A 106 5.83 35.26 -2.22
CA ALA A 106 5.22 34.64 -3.41
C ALA A 106 6.27 34.40 -4.50
N LYS A 107 6.07 33.36 -5.31
CA LYS A 107 6.79 33.18 -6.57
C LYS A 107 6.32 34.27 -7.55
N GLU A 108 7.25 34.94 -8.22
CA GLU A 108 6.97 35.93 -9.26
C GLU A 108 7.33 35.34 -10.61
N LEU A 109 6.37 35.37 -11.54
CA LEU A 109 6.49 34.86 -12.90
C LEU A 109 6.27 36.00 -13.88
N GLU A 110 6.96 35.96 -15.00
CA GLU A 110 6.68 36.81 -16.15
C GLU A 110 6.23 35.92 -17.30
N THR A 111 5.03 36.20 -17.83
CA THR A 111 4.47 35.51 -18.98
C THR A 111 4.44 36.47 -20.17
N THR A 112 5.12 36.09 -21.25
CA THR A 112 5.05 36.77 -22.54
C THR A 112 4.15 35.97 -23.46
N SER A 113 3.13 36.61 -24.00
CA SER A 113 2.23 36.03 -25.01
C SER A 113 2.36 36.83 -26.29
N VAL A 114 2.53 36.13 -27.40
CA VAL A 114 2.65 36.70 -28.74
C VAL A 114 1.55 36.13 -29.60
N GLU A 115 0.88 37.01 -30.33
CA GLU A 115 -0.12 36.66 -31.34
C GLU A 115 0.49 36.99 -32.70
N LEU A 116 0.46 36.01 -33.60
CA LEU A 116 0.98 36.13 -34.96
C LEU A 116 -0.20 35.96 -35.91
N ALA A 117 -0.31 36.85 -36.88
CA ALA A 117 -1.35 36.80 -37.90
C ALA A 117 -0.72 36.61 -39.28
N ASP A 118 -1.26 35.67 -40.05
CA ASP A 118 -0.93 35.50 -41.47
C ASP A 118 -2.21 35.21 -42.27
N GLY A 119 -2.73 36.24 -42.94
CA GLY A 119 -3.98 36.16 -43.69
C GLY A 119 -5.17 35.77 -42.81
N ALA A 120 -5.64 34.53 -42.96
CA ALA A 120 -6.79 33.98 -42.23
C ALA A 120 -6.39 33.19 -40.96
N TYR A 121 -5.10 33.01 -40.71
CA TYR A 121 -4.60 32.25 -39.57
C TYR A 121 -4.19 33.17 -38.42
N GLU A 122 -4.61 32.80 -37.21
CA GLU A 122 -4.13 33.38 -35.95
C GLU A 122 -3.37 32.30 -35.19
N LEU A 123 -2.10 32.56 -34.89
CA LEU A 123 -1.24 31.68 -34.10
C LEU A 123 -0.91 32.36 -32.77
N ARG A 124 -0.83 31.56 -31.70
CA ARG A 124 -0.46 32.04 -30.37
C ARG A 124 0.75 31.28 -29.85
N ALA A 125 1.74 32.02 -29.37
CA ALA A 125 2.84 31.51 -28.58
C ALA A 125 2.79 32.12 -27.18
N SER A 126 3.07 31.33 -26.15
CA SER A 126 3.21 31.83 -24.79
C SER A 126 4.43 31.19 -24.14
N ALA A 127 5.17 31.99 -23.39
CA ALA A 127 6.30 31.55 -22.60
C ALA A 127 6.27 32.19 -21.23
N THR A 128 6.61 31.42 -20.21
CA THR A 128 6.65 31.87 -18.83
C THR A 128 8.02 31.60 -18.24
N ARG A 129 8.62 32.61 -17.60
CA ARG A 129 9.89 32.50 -16.88
C ARG A 129 9.74 32.92 -15.42
N THR A 130 10.52 32.31 -14.54
CA THR A 130 10.54 32.70 -13.12
C THR A 130 11.42 33.93 -12.90
N MET A 131 10.83 35.01 -12.37
CA MET A 131 11.54 36.23 -11.97
C MET A 131 12.03 36.15 -10.51
N PHE A 132 11.28 35.43 -9.69
CA PHE A 132 11.61 35.13 -8.30
C PHE A 132 10.95 33.82 -7.89
N ASP A 133 11.72 32.87 -7.37
CA ASP A 133 11.23 31.55 -6.99
C ASP A 133 10.40 31.54 -5.70
N GLY A 134 10.63 32.50 -4.79
CA GLY A 134 9.83 32.67 -3.58
C GLY A 134 9.69 31.36 -2.79
N PHE A 135 8.46 30.99 -2.43
CA PHE A 135 8.18 29.73 -1.73
C PHE A 135 8.61 28.46 -2.49
N ALA A 136 8.69 28.53 -3.83
CA ALA A 136 9.06 27.38 -4.67
C ALA A 136 10.55 26.98 -4.50
N ALA A 137 11.38 27.84 -3.90
CA ALA A 137 12.72 27.48 -3.47
C ALA A 137 12.74 26.34 -2.43
N VAL A 138 11.62 26.12 -1.73
CA VAL A 138 11.50 25.11 -0.67
C VAL A 138 10.56 23.99 -1.06
N TYR A 139 9.42 24.33 -1.66
CA TYR A 139 8.38 23.36 -1.95
C TYR A 139 7.51 23.80 -3.13
N THR A 140 7.32 22.88 -4.07
CA THR A 140 6.29 22.97 -5.11
C THR A 140 5.41 21.72 -4.99
N GLU A 141 4.10 21.91 -5.12
CA GLU A 141 3.16 20.78 -5.10
C GLU A 141 3.22 20.06 -6.44
N GLY A 142 3.57 18.77 -6.43
CA GLY A 142 3.49 17.94 -7.62
C GLY A 142 2.03 17.64 -7.94
N THR A 143 1.68 17.70 -9.21
CA THR A 143 0.39 17.28 -9.76
C THR A 143 0.52 15.84 -10.29
N ASP A 144 -0.54 15.04 -10.09
CA ASP A 144 -0.51 13.59 -10.37
C ASP A 144 -0.43 13.22 -11.86
N ASP A 145 -0.65 14.18 -12.78
CA ASP A 145 -0.84 13.96 -14.23
C ASP A 145 -0.10 14.97 -15.13
N THR A 146 0.62 15.96 -14.60
CA THR A 146 1.34 16.92 -15.44
C THR A 146 2.84 16.83 -15.20
N THR A 147 3.59 16.65 -16.28
CA THR A 147 5.03 16.88 -16.29
C THR A 147 5.27 18.39 -16.22
N ASP A 148 6.13 18.85 -15.31
CA ASP A 148 6.53 20.26 -15.28
C ASP A 148 7.03 20.67 -16.68
N GLU A 149 6.36 21.63 -17.32
CA GLU A 149 6.86 22.17 -18.57
C GLU A 149 8.16 22.92 -18.28
N PRO A 150 9.23 22.70 -19.08
CA PRO A 150 10.47 23.44 -18.91
C PRO A 150 10.19 24.93 -19.07
N GLU A 151 10.92 25.78 -18.34
CA GLU A 151 10.86 27.22 -18.56
C GLU A 151 11.19 27.52 -20.02
N ARG A 152 10.31 28.27 -20.67
CA ARG A 152 10.50 28.73 -22.05
C ARG A 152 10.66 30.24 -22.02
N THR A 153 11.44 30.75 -22.95
CA THR A 153 11.56 32.18 -23.21
C THR A 153 11.25 32.43 -24.67
N LEU A 154 10.48 33.47 -24.96
CA LEU A 154 10.37 33.96 -26.33
C LEU A 154 11.57 34.88 -26.63
N PRO A 155 12.00 34.97 -27.90
CA PRO A 155 12.92 36.01 -28.31
C PRO A 155 12.30 37.40 -28.08
N PRO A 156 13.13 38.46 -27.94
CA PRO A 156 12.62 39.82 -27.92
C PRO A 156 11.91 40.11 -29.25
N LEU A 157 10.64 40.49 -29.17
CA LEU A 157 9.77 40.76 -30.30
C LEU A 157 9.06 42.10 -30.07
N HIS A 158 8.87 42.86 -31.13
CA HIS A 158 8.07 44.08 -31.14
C HIS A 158 6.88 43.93 -32.08
N GLU A 159 5.85 44.74 -31.83
CA GLU A 159 4.70 44.81 -32.71
C GLU A 159 5.13 45.25 -34.12
N GLY A 160 4.74 44.46 -35.13
CA GLY A 160 5.09 44.70 -36.53
C GLY A 160 6.40 44.03 -36.99
N ASP A 161 7.12 43.32 -36.10
CA ASP A 161 8.30 42.56 -36.52
C ASP A 161 7.93 41.49 -37.57
N PRO A 162 8.62 41.43 -38.72
CA PRO A 162 8.37 40.40 -39.71
C PRO A 162 8.85 39.04 -39.19
N THR A 163 8.03 38.01 -39.36
CA THR A 163 8.35 36.62 -38.98
C THR A 163 8.24 35.68 -40.18
N THR A 164 8.97 34.57 -40.15
CA THR A 164 8.91 33.54 -41.19
C THR A 164 8.61 32.17 -40.58
N VAL A 165 7.79 31.37 -41.25
CA VAL A 165 7.50 30.00 -40.85
C VAL A 165 8.66 29.10 -41.28
N GLU A 166 9.39 28.54 -40.31
CA GLU A 166 10.48 27.59 -40.57
C GLU A 166 9.96 26.16 -40.82
N SER A 167 9.01 25.71 -40.00
CA SER A 167 8.41 24.38 -40.11
C SER A 167 6.99 24.35 -39.53
N ILE A 168 6.22 23.36 -39.95
CA ILE A 168 4.87 23.09 -39.44
C ILE A 168 4.83 21.63 -38.98
N ASP A 169 4.53 21.42 -37.70
CA ASP A 169 4.37 20.08 -37.10
C ASP A 169 2.90 19.84 -36.77
N ALA A 170 2.21 19.09 -37.64
CA ALA A 170 0.81 18.76 -37.47
C ALA A 170 0.65 17.56 -36.52
N ARG A 171 0.10 17.81 -35.32
CA ARG A 171 -0.16 16.78 -34.32
C ARG A 171 -1.64 16.47 -34.20
N GLN A 172 -1.97 15.18 -34.25
CA GLN A 172 -3.31 14.72 -33.93
C GLN A 172 -3.41 14.46 -32.43
N HIS A 173 -4.44 15.03 -31.80
CA HIS A 173 -4.77 14.79 -30.41
C HIS A 173 -6.17 14.18 -30.30
N PHE A 174 -6.37 13.39 -29.25
CA PHE A 174 -7.68 12.85 -28.88
C PHE A 174 -8.06 13.37 -27.50
N THR A 175 -9.37 13.54 -27.27
CA THR A 175 -9.87 13.84 -25.93
C THR A 175 -9.67 12.63 -25.03
N GLU A 176 -9.04 12.83 -23.88
CA GLU A 176 -8.88 11.79 -22.87
C GLU A 176 -10.09 11.78 -21.92
N PRO A 177 -10.53 10.60 -21.45
CA PRO A 177 -11.54 10.52 -20.41
C PRO A 177 -10.98 11.06 -19.07
N PRO A 178 -11.85 11.44 -18.12
CA PRO A 178 -11.40 11.85 -16.79
C PRO A 178 -10.50 10.79 -16.15
N PRO A 179 -9.40 11.20 -15.49
CA PRO A 179 -8.51 10.26 -14.83
C PRO A 179 -9.23 9.56 -13.70
N ARG A 180 -8.93 8.28 -13.51
CA ARG A 180 -9.40 7.54 -12.33
C ARG A 180 -8.79 8.13 -11.05
N PHE A 181 -9.47 7.97 -9.93
CA PHE A 181 -8.97 8.44 -8.65
C PHE A 181 -7.70 7.71 -8.20
N THR A 182 -6.73 8.43 -7.65
CA THR A 182 -5.80 7.91 -6.64
C THR A 182 -6.45 7.89 -5.26
N GLU A 183 -5.76 7.30 -4.27
CA GLU A 183 -6.14 7.46 -2.88
C GLU A 183 -6.20 8.95 -2.48
N ALA A 184 -5.23 9.75 -2.91
CA ALA A 184 -5.16 11.17 -2.59
C ALA A 184 -6.29 11.98 -3.25
N SER A 185 -6.54 11.78 -4.55
CA SER A 185 -7.61 12.49 -5.25
C SER A 185 -9.01 12.04 -4.79
N LEU A 186 -9.17 10.79 -4.34
CA LEU A 186 -10.42 10.34 -3.73
C LEU A 186 -10.66 11.01 -2.37
N ILE A 187 -9.62 11.11 -1.52
CA ILE A 187 -9.72 11.84 -0.26
C ILE A 187 -10.09 13.31 -0.51
N LYS A 188 -9.47 13.93 -1.50
CA LYS A 188 -9.80 15.30 -1.92
C LYS A 188 -11.27 15.42 -2.35
N ALA A 189 -11.77 14.51 -3.17
CA ALA A 189 -13.17 14.50 -3.58
C ALA A 189 -14.13 14.30 -2.38
N LEU A 190 -13.79 13.41 -1.44
CA LEU A 190 -14.56 13.21 -0.21
C LEU A 190 -14.63 14.50 0.63
N GLU A 191 -13.49 15.18 0.80
CA GLU A 191 -13.42 16.47 1.49
C GLU A 191 -14.24 17.56 0.79
N GLU A 192 -14.15 17.68 -0.54
CA GLU A 192 -14.93 18.62 -1.35
C GLU A 192 -16.45 18.38 -1.24
N HIS A 193 -16.86 17.13 -1.08
CA HIS A 193 -18.26 16.75 -0.85
C HIS A 193 -18.68 16.79 0.63
N GLY A 194 -17.78 17.14 1.56
CA GLY A 194 -18.08 17.18 3.00
C GLY A 194 -18.24 15.79 3.65
N ILE A 195 -17.79 14.73 2.98
CA ILE A 195 -17.92 13.34 3.40
C ILE A 195 -16.63 12.88 4.11
N GLY A 196 -16.78 12.29 5.28
CA GLY A 196 -15.67 11.86 6.10
C GLY A 196 -14.97 13.01 6.85
N ARG A 197 -14.00 12.63 7.68
CA ARG A 197 -13.23 13.52 8.56
C ARG A 197 -11.77 13.07 8.55
N PRO A 198 -10.80 13.88 9.04
CA PRO A 198 -9.39 13.49 9.14
C PRO A 198 -9.15 12.15 9.87
N SER A 199 -10.08 11.74 10.75
CA SER A 199 -10.05 10.46 11.45
C SER A 199 -10.53 9.26 10.60
N THR A 200 -11.30 9.47 9.54
CA THR A 200 -11.97 8.41 8.77
C THR A 200 -11.40 8.20 7.37
N TYR A 201 -10.77 9.19 6.73
CA TYR A 201 -10.27 9.07 5.34
C TYR A 201 -9.46 7.80 5.08
N ALA A 202 -8.39 7.57 5.85
CA ALA A 202 -7.53 6.38 5.67
C ALA A 202 -8.29 5.07 5.95
N ALA A 203 -9.20 5.07 6.93
CA ALA A 203 -10.00 3.90 7.28
C ALA A 203 -11.01 3.55 6.18
N THR A 204 -11.65 4.56 5.57
CA THR A 204 -12.57 4.39 4.44
C THR A 204 -11.84 3.76 3.26
N ILE A 205 -10.68 4.30 2.87
CA ILE A 205 -9.88 3.76 1.76
C ILE A 205 -9.45 2.30 2.05
N SER A 206 -8.93 2.02 3.25
CA SER A 206 -8.57 0.65 3.64
C SER A 206 -9.77 -0.29 3.56
N THR A 207 -10.94 0.14 4.04
CA THR A 207 -12.14 -0.70 4.10
C THR A 207 -12.64 -1.09 2.72
N ILE A 208 -12.69 -0.14 1.77
CA ILE A 208 -13.18 -0.44 0.41
C ILE A 208 -12.20 -1.32 -0.38
N LEU A 209 -10.90 -1.22 -0.10
CA LEU A 209 -9.86 -2.09 -0.64
C LEU A 209 -9.91 -3.49 -0.03
N ASP A 210 -9.99 -3.59 1.29
CA ASP A 210 -10.00 -4.87 2.02
C ASP A 210 -11.26 -5.70 1.72
N ARG A 211 -12.39 -5.03 1.46
CA ARG A 211 -13.65 -5.67 1.03
C ARG A 211 -13.68 -6.02 -0.45
N GLY A 212 -12.69 -5.59 -1.23
CA GLY A 212 -12.59 -5.86 -2.66
C GLY A 212 -13.62 -5.12 -3.51
N TYR A 213 -14.16 -4.00 -3.03
CA TYR A 213 -15.04 -3.15 -3.86
C TYR A 213 -14.24 -2.37 -4.91
N VAL A 214 -13.00 -2.05 -4.58
CA VAL A 214 -12.05 -1.42 -5.48
C VAL A 214 -10.70 -2.13 -5.36
N ARG A 215 -9.87 -2.02 -6.40
CA ARG A 215 -8.47 -2.43 -6.38
C ARG A 215 -7.56 -1.31 -6.83
N VAL A 216 -6.30 -1.35 -6.38
CA VAL A 216 -5.25 -0.48 -6.92
C VAL A 216 -4.62 -1.13 -8.14
N LYS A 217 -4.70 -0.48 -9.30
CA LYS A 217 -3.96 -0.81 -10.51
C LYS A 217 -3.24 0.44 -10.99
N GLU A 218 -1.92 0.36 -11.18
CA GLU A 218 -1.10 1.50 -11.63
C GLU A 218 -1.30 2.77 -10.78
N ARG A 219 -1.37 2.60 -9.44
CA ARG A 219 -1.63 3.67 -8.45
C ARG A 219 -3.00 4.35 -8.56
N ARG A 220 -3.90 3.85 -9.41
CA ARG A 220 -5.28 4.33 -9.56
C ARG A 220 -6.27 3.29 -9.00
N LEU A 221 -7.36 3.76 -8.43
CA LEU A 221 -8.46 2.96 -7.91
C LEU A 221 -9.37 2.54 -9.06
N GLN A 222 -9.61 1.25 -9.18
CA GLN A 222 -10.54 0.68 -10.16
C GLN A 222 -11.67 -0.02 -9.42
N PRO A 223 -12.95 0.27 -9.75
CA PRO A 223 -14.05 -0.48 -9.21
C PRO A 223 -13.94 -1.94 -9.66
N GLU A 224 -14.30 -2.85 -8.76
CA GLU A 224 -14.48 -4.26 -9.04
C GLU A 224 -15.97 -4.54 -9.27
N PRO A 225 -16.35 -5.60 -10.00
CA PRO A 225 -17.75 -5.93 -10.27
C PRO A 225 -18.62 -6.04 -9.02
N VAL A 226 -18.05 -6.54 -7.90
CA VAL A 226 -18.76 -6.59 -6.62
C VAL A 226 -19.06 -5.20 -6.06
N GLY A 227 -18.17 -4.22 -6.27
CA GLY A 227 -18.37 -2.84 -5.86
C GLY A 227 -19.48 -2.17 -6.64
N GLU A 228 -19.52 -2.39 -7.96
CA GLU A 228 -20.58 -1.88 -8.84
C GLU A 228 -21.95 -2.45 -8.46
N ILE A 229 -22.07 -3.78 -8.35
CA ILE A 229 -23.33 -4.43 -7.96
C ILE A 229 -23.85 -3.95 -6.60
N VAL A 230 -22.96 -3.82 -5.60
CA VAL A 230 -23.35 -3.33 -4.28
C VAL A 230 -23.78 -1.87 -4.35
N THR A 231 -23.10 -1.04 -5.15
CA THR A 231 -23.45 0.36 -5.34
C THR A 231 -24.81 0.49 -6.00
N ASP A 232 -25.07 -0.24 -7.08
CA ASP A 232 -26.35 -0.21 -7.80
C ASP A 232 -27.52 -0.63 -6.90
N LEU A 233 -27.34 -1.69 -6.11
CA LEU A 233 -28.33 -2.14 -5.13
C LEU A 233 -28.63 -1.05 -4.10
N LEU A 234 -27.59 -0.42 -3.57
CA LEU A 234 -27.74 0.63 -2.56
C LEU A 234 -28.40 1.89 -3.14
N VAL A 235 -28.02 2.32 -4.34
CA VAL A 235 -28.64 3.48 -5.01
C VAL A 235 -30.12 3.20 -5.31
N ALA A 236 -30.46 2.01 -5.81
CA ALA A 236 -31.83 1.66 -6.18
C ALA A 236 -32.77 1.49 -4.98
N HIS A 237 -32.27 1.01 -3.83
CA HIS A 237 -33.14 0.62 -2.71
C HIS A 237 -32.91 1.40 -1.42
N PHE A 238 -31.77 2.08 -1.31
CA PHE A 238 -31.35 2.85 -0.15
C PHE A 238 -30.87 4.26 -0.55
N GLY A 239 -31.26 4.76 -1.73
CA GLY A 239 -30.73 5.97 -2.35
C GLY A 239 -30.67 7.18 -1.41
N GLU A 240 -31.70 7.42 -0.59
CA GLU A 240 -31.71 8.51 0.40
C GLU A 240 -30.57 8.40 1.43
N PHE A 241 -30.12 7.18 1.77
CA PHE A 241 -29.10 6.91 2.78
C PHE A 241 -27.67 6.86 2.21
N VAL A 242 -27.52 6.71 0.89
CA VAL A 242 -26.20 6.66 0.22
C VAL A 242 -25.93 7.87 -0.67
N ASP A 243 -26.87 8.81 -0.71
CA ASP A 243 -26.69 10.10 -1.35
C ASP A 243 -25.55 10.90 -0.71
N LEU A 244 -24.82 11.64 -1.54
CA LEU A 244 -23.67 12.43 -1.09
C LEU A 244 -24.10 13.53 -0.11
N ALA A 245 -25.20 14.23 -0.40
CA ALA A 245 -25.68 15.32 0.45
C ALA A 245 -26.24 14.78 1.77
N PHE A 246 -26.89 13.61 1.77
CA PHE A 246 -27.28 12.95 3.02
C PHE A 246 -26.07 12.62 3.89
N THR A 247 -25.04 12.02 3.30
CA THR A 247 -23.84 11.62 4.03
C THR A 247 -23.10 12.84 4.60
N ALA A 248 -22.97 13.92 3.84
CA ALA A 248 -22.38 15.17 4.30
C ALA A 248 -23.16 15.76 5.49
N ARG A 249 -24.49 15.81 5.41
CA ARG A 249 -25.35 16.28 6.51
C ARG A 249 -25.19 15.43 7.76
N MET A 250 -25.15 14.10 7.62
CA MET A 250 -24.95 13.18 8.75
C MET A 250 -23.65 13.50 9.52
N GLU A 251 -22.57 13.80 8.80
CA GLU A 251 -21.29 14.19 9.41
C GLU A 251 -21.39 15.55 10.13
N GLU A 252 -22.06 16.54 9.55
CA GLU A 252 -22.31 17.84 10.22
C GLU A 252 -23.14 17.68 11.50
N GLU A 253 -24.17 16.83 11.47
CA GLU A 253 -25.03 16.57 12.63
C GLU A 253 -24.28 15.83 13.74
N LEU A 254 -23.30 14.98 13.40
CA LEU A 254 -22.39 14.37 14.36
C LEU A 254 -21.45 15.41 14.99
N ASP A 255 -21.02 16.43 14.25
CA ASP A 255 -20.24 17.55 14.79
C ASP A 255 -21.09 18.44 15.74
N GLU A 256 -22.38 18.64 15.42
CA GLU A 256 -23.33 19.28 16.34
C GLU A 256 -23.49 18.51 17.66
N VAL A 257 -23.51 17.17 17.58
CA VAL A 257 -23.54 16.31 18.76
C VAL A 257 -22.25 16.45 19.57
N ALA A 258 -21.09 16.38 18.92
CA ALA A 258 -19.78 16.50 19.57
C ALA A 258 -19.58 17.87 20.26
N SER A 259 -20.12 18.94 19.66
CA SER A 259 -20.10 20.30 20.22
C SER A 259 -21.20 20.59 21.26
N GLY A 260 -22.08 19.61 21.54
CA GLY A 260 -23.17 19.75 22.50
C GLY A 260 -24.37 20.56 22.01
N LYS A 261 -24.42 20.94 20.73
CA LYS A 261 -25.56 21.63 20.10
C LYS A 261 -26.75 20.71 19.88
N ARG A 262 -26.52 19.40 19.76
CA ARG A 262 -27.54 18.37 19.53
C ARG A 262 -27.37 17.21 20.50
N SER A 263 -28.48 16.63 20.97
CA SER A 263 -28.46 15.41 21.78
C SER A 263 -28.32 14.16 20.91
N TRP A 264 -27.38 13.27 21.25
CA TRP A 264 -27.06 12.10 20.41
C TRP A 264 -28.17 11.03 20.39
N VAL A 265 -28.86 10.80 21.51
CA VAL A 265 -29.89 9.74 21.60
C VAL A 265 -31.10 10.02 20.70
N PRO A 266 -31.73 11.22 20.72
CA PRO A 266 -32.81 11.55 19.79
C PRO A 266 -32.37 11.47 18.33
N PHE A 267 -31.15 11.93 18.03
CA PHE A 267 -30.58 11.89 16.69
C PHE A 267 -30.43 10.47 16.15
N VAL A 268 -29.76 9.57 16.90
CA VAL A 268 -29.60 8.17 16.48
C VAL A 268 -30.96 7.47 16.34
N ARG A 269 -31.92 7.77 17.23
CA ARG A 269 -33.27 7.21 17.14
C ARG A 269 -34.01 7.67 15.88
N ALA A 270 -33.87 8.94 15.51
CA ALA A 270 -34.48 9.51 14.31
C ALA A 270 -33.91 8.89 13.03
N PHE A 271 -32.61 8.60 12.98
CA PHE A 271 -31.98 7.86 11.89
C PHE A 271 -32.42 6.39 11.85
N TYR A 272 -32.31 5.70 12.99
CA TYR A 272 -32.44 4.24 13.05
C TYR A 272 -33.85 3.74 12.71
N GLY A 273 -34.90 4.43 13.17
CA GLY A 273 -36.28 3.99 12.96
C GLY A 273 -36.63 3.78 11.47
N PRO A 274 -36.56 4.83 10.63
CA PRO A 274 -36.83 4.73 9.20
C PRO A 274 -35.87 3.76 8.49
N PHE A 275 -34.57 3.82 8.82
CA PHE A 275 -33.57 2.94 8.20
C PHE A 275 -33.86 1.45 8.47
N HIS A 276 -34.17 1.11 9.72
CA HIS A 276 -34.48 -0.27 10.11
C HIS A 276 -35.73 -0.80 9.39
N THR A 277 -36.81 -0.01 9.35
CA THR A 277 -38.03 -0.38 8.63
C THR A 277 -37.76 -0.63 7.14
N LEU A 278 -36.91 0.21 6.52
CA LEU A 278 -36.51 0.01 5.13
C LEU A 278 -35.71 -1.28 4.94
N VAL A 279 -34.73 -1.55 5.83
CA VAL A 279 -33.94 -2.79 5.80
C VAL A 279 -34.84 -4.02 5.94
N GLU A 280 -35.78 -4.04 6.88
CA GLU A 280 -36.71 -5.17 7.07
C GLU A 280 -37.61 -5.39 5.85
N THR A 281 -38.04 -4.32 5.21
CA THR A 281 -38.88 -4.38 4.00
C THR A 281 -38.07 -4.94 2.84
N LYS A 282 -36.90 -4.37 2.57
CA LYS A 282 -36.03 -4.80 1.46
C LYS A 282 -35.45 -6.19 1.67
N ALA A 283 -35.22 -6.63 2.91
CA ALA A 283 -34.79 -8.00 3.20
C ALA A 283 -35.84 -9.06 2.82
N LYS A 284 -37.13 -8.70 2.76
CA LYS A 284 -38.22 -9.59 2.34
C LYS A 284 -38.46 -9.54 0.83
N GLU A 285 -38.27 -8.37 0.23
CA GLU A 285 -38.51 -8.13 -1.21
C GLU A 285 -37.35 -8.61 -2.09
N LEU A 286 -36.12 -8.43 -1.63
CA LEU A 286 -34.92 -8.61 -2.45
C LEU A 286 -34.27 -9.96 -2.19
N ARG A 287 -33.88 -10.65 -3.26
CA ARG A 287 -33.03 -11.83 -3.19
C ARG A 287 -31.65 -11.51 -3.75
N ARG A 288 -30.63 -12.12 -3.17
CA ARG A 288 -29.25 -11.97 -3.65
C ARG A 288 -29.10 -12.35 -5.13
N SER A 289 -29.87 -13.33 -5.60
CA SER A 289 -29.91 -13.71 -7.02
C SER A 289 -30.17 -12.51 -7.92
N ASP A 290 -31.09 -11.65 -7.54
CA ASP A 290 -31.64 -10.59 -8.40
C ASP A 290 -30.56 -9.59 -8.86
N PHE A 291 -29.47 -9.47 -8.10
CA PHE A 291 -28.34 -8.58 -8.38
C PHE A 291 -27.05 -9.31 -8.74
N THR A 292 -26.99 -10.62 -8.53
CA THR A 292 -25.79 -11.43 -8.80
C THR A 292 -25.96 -12.37 -9.99
N THR A 293 -27.12 -12.33 -10.66
CA THR A 293 -27.41 -13.08 -11.87
C THR A 293 -27.89 -12.14 -12.97
N ARG A 294 -27.21 -12.12 -14.13
CA ARG A 294 -27.71 -11.44 -15.34
C ARG A 294 -28.18 -12.48 -16.37
N PRO A 295 -29.39 -12.36 -16.93
CA PRO A 295 -29.85 -13.28 -17.96
C PRO A 295 -28.99 -13.15 -19.23
N THR A 296 -28.86 -14.27 -19.95
CA THR A 296 -28.16 -14.32 -21.24
C THR A 296 -28.95 -15.17 -22.22
N ASP A 297 -28.69 -14.98 -23.51
CA ASP A 297 -29.28 -15.80 -24.57
C ASP A 297 -28.59 -17.17 -24.74
N GLU A 298 -27.54 -17.42 -23.93
CA GLU A 298 -26.80 -18.67 -23.94
C GLU A 298 -27.61 -19.81 -23.32
N LEU A 299 -27.61 -20.96 -23.97
CA LEU A 299 -28.25 -22.18 -23.48
C LEU A 299 -27.20 -23.15 -22.92
N CYS A 300 -27.56 -23.86 -21.85
CA CYS A 300 -26.76 -24.97 -21.36
C CYS A 300 -26.94 -26.22 -22.24
N SER A 301 -26.16 -27.28 -22.00
CA SER A 301 -26.24 -28.55 -22.73
C SER A 301 -27.62 -29.23 -22.73
N LEU A 302 -28.49 -28.87 -21.78
CA LEU A 302 -29.87 -29.37 -21.66
C LEU A 302 -30.92 -28.37 -22.21
N GLY A 303 -30.50 -27.28 -22.84
CA GLY A 303 -31.39 -26.28 -23.44
C GLY A 303 -31.99 -25.26 -22.46
N HIS A 304 -31.63 -25.30 -21.17
CA HIS A 304 -32.06 -24.26 -20.21
C HIS A 304 -31.25 -22.97 -20.41
N PRO A 305 -31.85 -21.78 -20.18
CA PRO A 305 -31.14 -20.50 -20.19
C PRO A 305 -29.96 -20.48 -19.21
N MET A 306 -28.87 -19.83 -19.57
CA MET A 306 -27.75 -19.54 -18.68
C MET A 306 -27.82 -18.11 -18.17
N VAL A 307 -27.23 -17.89 -17.00
CA VAL A 307 -27.13 -16.59 -16.34
C VAL A 307 -25.67 -16.31 -15.99
N VAL A 308 -25.25 -15.06 -16.15
CA VAL A 308 -23.94 -14.60 -15.65
C VAL A 308 -24.00 -14.49 -14.14
N ARG A 309 -23.14 -15.20 -13.41
CA ARG A 309 -23.03 -15.13 -11.97
C ARG A 309 -21.69 -14.56 -11.55
N LEU A 310 -21.68 -13.76 -10.49
CA LEU A 310 -20.44 -13.29 -9.89
C LEU A 310 -19.85 -14.34 -8.93
N GLY A 311 -18.71 -14.90 -9.32
CA GLY A 311 -17.93 -15.85 -8.52
C GLY A 311 -16.68 -15.21 -7.90
N ARG A 312 -15.93 -16.02 -7.14
CA ARG A 312 -14.67 -15.57 -6.48
C ARG A 312 -13.54 -15.18 -7.46
N TYR A 313 -13.68 -15.53 -8.73
CA TYR A 313 -12.68 -15.30 -9.78
C TYR A 313 -13.18 -14.38 -10.90
N GLY A 314 -14.32 -13.73 -10.69
CA GLY A 314 -15.00 -12.93 -11.72
C GLY A 314 -16.33 -13.55 -12.12
N GLU A 315 -16.90 -12.98 -13.16
CA GLU A 315 -18.18 -13.40 -13.71
C GLU A 315 -18.04 -14.68 -14.55
N PHE A 316 -19.04 -15.56 -14.49
CA PHE A 316 -19.08 -16.80 -15.28
C PHE A 316 -20.53 -17.15 -15.65
N LEU A 317 -20.74 -17.90 -16.72
CA LEU A 317 -22.06 -18.43 -17.07
C LEU A 317 -22.37 -19.64 -16.19
N ALA A 318 -23.58 -19.67 -15.63
CA ALA A 318 -24.12 -20.83 -14.94
C ALA A 318 -25.52 -21.14 -15.46
N CYS A 319 -25.92 -22.42 -15.47
CA CYS A 319 -27.30 -22.78 -15.79
C CYS A 319 -28.28 -22.08 -14.81
N SER A 320 -29.40 -21.57 -15.31
CA SER A 320 -30.47 -20.98 -14.51
C SER A 320 -31.07 -21.95 -13.49
N MET A 321 -31.04 -23.25 -13.78
CA MET A 321 -31.49 -24.34 -12.90
C MET A 321 -30.45 -24.76 -11.86
N TYR A 322 -29.53 -23.89 -11.45
CA TYR A 322 -28.57 -24.23 -10.38
C TYR A 322 -29.25 -24.10 -9.02
N PRO A 323 -29.12 -25.07 -8.09
CA PRO A 323 -28.12 -26.14 -8.02
C PRO A 323 -28.50 -27.49 -8.66
N GLU A 324 -29.70 -27.63 -9.22
CA GLU A 324 -30.21 -28.86 -9.83
C GLU A 324 -29.41 -29.27 -11.08
N HIS A 325 -28.98 -28.29 -11.89
CA HIS A 325 -28.10 -28.46 -13.04
C HIS A 325 -26.83 -27.63 -12.87
N LYS A 326 -25.68 -28.30 -12.68
CA LYS A 326 -24.40 -27.70 -12.27
C LYS A 326 -23.47 -27.34 -13.43
N GLU A 327 -24.02 -27.06 -14.60
CA GLU A 327 -23.23 -26.62 -15.74
C GLU A 327 -22.79 -25.16 -15.58
N THR A 328 -21.49 -24.91 -15.75
CA THR A 328 -20.90 -23.57 -15.73
C THR A 328 -19.88 -23.42 -16.85
N ARG A 329 -19.82 -22.25 -17.48
CA ARG A 329 -18.87 -21.94 -18.57
C ARG A 329 -18.22 -20.56 -18.32
N PRO A 330 -16.99 -20.32 -18.80
CA PRO A 330 -16.44 -18.96 -18.86
C PRO A 330 -17.32 -18.05 -19.72
N LEU A 331 -17.24 -16.73 -19.48
CA LEU A 331 -17.94 -15.77 -20.33
C LEU A 331 -17.35 -15.72 -21.74
N PRO A 332 -18.16 -15.65 -22.82
CA PRO A 332 -17.68 -15.43 -24.18
C PRO A 332 -16.78 -14.18 -24.26
N GLY A 333 -15.61 -14.29 -24.89
CA GLY A 333 -14.64 -13.18 -25.01
C GLY A 333 -13.78 -12.90 -23.77
N SER A 334 -13.99 -13.61 -22.65
CA SER A 334 -13.05 -13.57 -21.52
C SER A 334 -11.72 -14.23 -21.89
N GLU A 335 -10.62 -13.84 -21.22
CA GLU A 335 -9.31 -14.53 -21.35
C GLU A 335 -9.44 -16.05 -21.13
N GLU A 336 -10.46 -16.48 -20.38
CA GLU A 336 -10.77 -17.87 -20.07
C GLU A 336 -11.54 -18.59 -21.21
N ALA A 337 -12.35 -17.88 -21.99
CA ALA A 337 -12.98 -18.42 -23.20
C ALA A 337 -11.99 -18.50 -24.38
N LEU A 338 -11.06 -17.53 -24.48
CA LEU A 338 -10.00 -17.52 -25.48
C LEU A 338 -8.97 -18.65 -25.26
N ALA A 339 -8.77 -19.09 -24.01
CA ALA A 339 -7.95 -20.26 -23.68
C ALA A 339 -8.66 -21.60 -23.90
N ALA A 340 -9.98 -21.62 -24.11
CA ALA A 340 -10.81 -22.81 -24.32
C ALA A 340 -11.14 -23.09 -25.81
N GLY A 341 -10.68 -22.24 -26.72
CA GLY A 341 -10.89 -22.37 -28.16
C GLY A 341 -9.94 -23.38 -28.82
N ASP A 342 -10.40 -24.63 -28.89
CA ASP A 342 -10.20 -25.63 -29.97
C ASP A 342 -10.39 -27.06 -29.42
N GLY A 343 -11.56 -27.34 -28.84
CA GLY A 343 -11.84 -28.66 -28.25
C GLY A 343 -13.31 -29.07 -28.20
N ALA A 344 -14.19 -28.41 -28.97
CA ALA A 344 -15.58 -28.85 -29.11
C ALA A 344 -16.13 -28.49 -30.49
N ARG A 345 -15.88 -29.35 -31.49
CA ARG A 345 -16.68 -29.40 -32.71
C ARG A 345 -17.06 -30.84 -32.99
N ASN A 346 -18.36 -31.12 -33.03
CA ASN A 346 -18.91 -32.26 -33.77
C ASN A 346 -20.00 -31.70 -34.70
N GLY A 347 -19.71 -31.73 -36.02
CA GLY A 347 -20.58 -31.57 -37.21
C GLY A 347 -21.42 -30.28 -37.31
N THR A 348 -21.47 -29.50 -38.40
CA THR A 348 -21.21 -29.75 -39.83
C THR A 348 -21.04 -28.42 -40.59
N SER A 349 -20.18 -28.44 -41.62
CA SER A 349 -20.05 -27.57 -42.82
C SER A 349 -19.90 -26.03 -42.69
N ALA A 350 -18.74 -25.56 -43.21
CA ALA A 350 -18.45 -24.35 -44.04
C ALA A 350 -19.19 -23.03 -43.72
N GLU A 351 -18.55 -21.87 -43.59
CA GLU A 351 -17.53 -21.25 -44.45
C GLU A 351 -16.60 -20.32 -43.64
N ALA A 352 -15.45 -20.02 -44.23
CA ALA A 352 -14.38 -19.20 -43.67
C ALA A 352 -14.71 -17.69 -43.67
N GLY A 353 -14.24 -16.99 -42.63
CA GLY A 353 -14.14 -15.54 -42.57
C GLY A 353 -12.93 -15.16 -41.73
N ASP A 354 -11.96 -14.50 -42.38
CA ASP A 354 -10.64 -14.14 -41.87
C ASP A 354 -10.67 -13.23 -40.63
N ALA A 355 -9.84 -13.57 -39.64
CA ALA A 355 -9.29 -12.60 -38.69
C ALA A 355 -7.85 -12.97 -38.34
N ALA A 356 -6.93 -12.13 -38.81
CA ALA A 356 -5.49 -12.18 -38.54
C ALA A 356 -5.17 -11.81 -37.06
N PRO A 357 -3.95 -12.15 -36.57
CA PRO A 357 -3.70 -12.45 -35.16
C PRO A 357 -3.21 -11.23 -34.34
N ALA A 358 -3.40 -11.28 -33.03
CA ALA A 358 -2.74 -10.34 -32.10
C ALA A 358 -2.13 -11.07 -30.88
N GLY A 359 -0.79 -11.11 -30.86
CA GLY A 359 0.07 -11.02 -29.67
C GLY A 359 0.22 -12.25 -28.76
N PRO A 360 1.46 -12.63 -28.34
CA PRO A 360 1.71 -13.93 -27.73
C PRO A 360 1.38 -13.94 -26.23
N THR A 361 0.46 -14.81 -25.82
CA THR A 361 0.45 -15.40 -24.47
C THR A 361 1.76 -16.18 -24.29
N PRO A 362 2.44 -16.14 -23.13
CA PRO A 362 3.60 -16.99 -22.91
C PRO A 362 3.19 -18.46 -23.11
N ALA A 363 3.63 -19.07 -24.21
CA ALA A 363 3.37 -20.46 -24.52
C ALA A 363 3.99 -21.31 -23.39
N LEU A 364 3.15 -22.06 -22.68
CA LEU A 364 3.66 -23.06 -21.74
C LEU A 364 4.35 -24.16 -22.57
N PRO A 365 5.62 -24.53 -22.28
CA PRO A 365 6.32 -25.56 -23.04
C PRO A 365 5.55 -26.89 -22.99
N GLY A 366 5.44 -27.54 -24.15
CA GLY A 366 4.76 -28.83 -24.30
C GLY A 366 3.27 -28.77 -24.66
N VAL A 367 2.67 -27.58 -24.85
CA VAL A 367 1.30 -27.47 -25.38
C VAL A 367 1.29 -27.79 -26.88
N GLY A 368 0.46 -28.75 -27.29
CA GLY A 368 0.36 -29.25 -28.67
C GLY A 368 1.15 -30.53 -28.96
N GLU A 369 2.02 -30.97 -28.06
CA GLU A 369 2.74 -32.24 -28.20
C GLU A 369 1.81 -33.45 -27.91
N SER A 370 2.08 -34.59 -28.55
CA SER A 370 1.36 -35.84 -28.26
C SER A 370 1.61 -36.29 -26.82
N CYS A 371 0.53 -36.66 -26.13
CA CYS A 371 0.58 -37.10 -24.74
C CYS A 371 1.45 -38.37 -24.60
N PRO A 372 2.50 -38.40 -23.76
CA PRO A 372 3.34 -39.59 -23.60
C PRO A 372 2.62 -40.82 -23.07
N LYS A 373 1.43 -40.66 -22.46
CA LYS A 373 0.64 -41.75 -21.91
C LYS A 373 -0.34 -42.37 -22.92
N CYS A 374 -0.90 -41.58 -23.83
CA CYS A 374 -1.95 -42.05 -24.74
C CYS A 374 -1.87 -41.46 -26.15
N GLY A 375 -0.86 -40.68 -26.48
CA GLY A 375 -0.72 -40.00 -27.76
C GLY A 375 -0.64 -40.98 -28.94
N GLU A 376 0.11 -42.07 -28.80
CA GLU A 376 0.25 -43.08 -29.86
C GLU A 376 -0.94 -44.05 -29.96
N ALA A 377 -1.54 -44.43 -28.84
CA ALA A 377 -2.64 -45.40 -28.82
C ALA A 377 -4.02 -44.78 -29.09
N ASP A 378 -4.16 -43.50 -28.78
CA ASP A 378 -5.43 -42.90 -28.39
C ASP A 378 -5.53 -41.43 -28.85
N GLY A 379 -4.49 -40.91 -29.52
CA GLY A 379 -4.48 -39.57 -30.12
C GLY A 379 -4.57 -38.40 -29.13
N GLY A 380 -4.23 -38.61 -27.85
CA GLY A 380 -4.27 -37.54 -26.85
C GLY A 380 -3.15 -36.52 -27.01
N HIS A 381 -3.45 -35.24 -26.81
CA HIS A 381 -2.50 -34.13 -26.89
C HIS A 381 -2.40 -33.37 -25.56
N LEU A 382 -1.25 -32.74 -25.33
CA LEU A 382 -1.00 -31.93 -24.15
C LEU A 382 -1.60 -30.53 -24.33
N VAL A 383 -2.50 -30.15 -23.44
CA VAL A 383 -3.18 -28.84 -23.44
C VAL A 383 -2.98 -28.13 -22.10
N ALA A 384 -3.01 -26.80 -22.11
CA ALA A 384 -2.98 -26.01 -20.89
C ALA A 384 -4.31 -26.13 -20.14
N LYS A 385 -4.26 -26.56 -18.88
CA LYS A 385 -5.39 -26.71 -17.96
C LYS A 385 -5.15 -25.89 -16.69
N ARG A 386 -6.20 -25.55 -15.93
CA ARG A 386 -6.07 -24.76 -14.70
C ARG A 386 -6.59 -25.56 -13.50
N GLY A 387 -5.77 -25.67 -12.45
CA GLY A 387 -6.12 -26.37 -11.22
C GLY A 387 -6.05 -25.48 -9.99
N ARG A 388 -6.39 -26.04 -8.82
CA ARG A 388 -6.33 -25.37 -7.48
C ARG A 388 -4.97 -24.75 -7.12
N PHE A 389 -3.92 -25.04 -7.89
CA PHE A 389 -2.55 -24.61 -7.64
C PHE A 389 -1.94 -23.74 -8.75
N GLY A 390 -2.67 -23.44 -9.83
CA GLY A 390 -2.19 -22.67 -10.99
C GLY A 390 -2.53 -23.36 -12.32
N GLY A 391 -2.09 -22.75 -13.43
CA GLY A 391 -2.08 -23.40 -14.75
C GLY A 391 -1.08 -24.56 -14.77
N PHE A 392 -1.44 -25.68 -15.39
CA PHE A 392 -0.62 -26.87 -15.60
C PHE A 392 -0.88 -27.41 -17.01
N VAL A 393 0.05 -28.16 -17.59
CA VAL A 393 -0.18 -28.82 -18.89
C VAL A 393 -0.62 -30.26 -18.62
N GLY A 394 -1.69 -30.73 -19.26
CA GLY A 394 -2.21 -32.09 -19.07
C GLY A 394 -2.91 -32.61 -20.31
N CYS A 395 -3.14 -33.92 -20.37
CA CYS A 395 -3.79 -34.54 -21.53
C CYS A 395 -5.21 -33.99 -21.73
N ASP A 396 -5.56 -33.61 -22.95
CA ASP A 396 -6.91 -33.24 -23.38
C ASP A 396 -7.97 -34.28 -23.01
N ARG A 397 -7.67 -35.57 -23.19
CA ARG A 397 -8.51 -36.76 -22.92
C ARG A 397 -8.78 -37.09 -21.45
N TYR A 398 -8.60 -36.15 -20.52
CA TYR A 398 -9.11 -36.33 -19.15
C TYR A 398 -10.65 -36.40 -19.16
N PRO A 399 -11.30 -37.33 -18.45
CA PRO A 399 -10.79 -38.18 -17.36
C PRO A 399 -10.15 -39.50 -17.79
N ASP A 400 -10.28 -39.91 -19.05
CA ASP A 400 -9.80 -41.21 -19.56
C ASP A 400 -8.26 -41.31 -19.54
N CYS A 401 -7.57 -40.18 -19.67
CA CYS A 401 -6.13 -40.05 -19.46
C CYS A 401 -5.82 -38.95 -18.44
N ASP A 402 -5.26 -39.33 -17.30
CA ASP A 402 -4.91 -38.44 -16.18
C ASP A 402 -3.48 -37.88 -16.24
N TYR A 403 -2.81 -37.99 -17.40
CA TYR A 403 -1.43 -37.53 -17.56
C TYR A 403 -1.32 -36.00 -17.39
N ILE A 404 -0.39 -35.57 -16.54
CA ILE A 404 -0.07 -34.17 -16.26
C ILE A 404 1.42 -33.94 -16.50
N HIS A 405 1.74 -33.03 -17.40
CA HIS A 405 3.09 -32.59 -17.70
C HIS A 405 3.59 -31.65 -16.59
N ARG A 406 4.50 -32.17 -15.77
CA ARG A 406 5.03 -31.47 -14.58
C ARG A 406 6.24 -30.64 -14.96
N GLN A 407 6.02 -29.41 -15.43
CA GLN A 407 7.08 -28.40 -15.49
C GLN A 407 6.70 -27.17 -14.67
N GLY A 408 6.98 -27.24 -13.36
CA GLY A 408 7.34 -26.07 -12.57
C GLY A 408 8.84 -26.14 -12.25
N PRO A 409 9.49 -25.09 -11.72
CA PRO A 409 10.83 -25.26 -11.16
C PRO A 409 10.78 -26.45 -10.20
N PRO A 410 11.76 -27.36 -10.25
CA PRO A 410 11.73 -28.59 -9.46
C PRO A 410 11.41 -28.25 -8.00
N PRO A 411 10.67 -29.12 -7.28
CA PRO A 411 10.43 -28.92 -5.87
C PRO A 411 11.77 -28.60 -5.20
N PRO A 412 11.82 -27.59 -4.31
CA PRO A 412 13.07 -27.20 -3.70
C PRO A 412 13.69 -28.43 -3.03
N ALA A 413 15.01 -28.55 -3.09
CA ALA A 413 15.72 -29.68 -2.51
C ALA A 413 15.23 -29.91 -1.07
N PRO A 414 14.95 -31.17 -0.69
CA PRO A 414 14.60 -31.48 0.69
C PRO A 414 15.78 -31.12 1.60
N LEU A 415 15.50 -30.94 2.89
CA LEU A 415 16.58 -30.87 3.88
C LEU A 415 17.41 -32.16 3.79
N ALA A 416 18.72 -32.06 3.99
CA ALA A 416 19.62 -33.21 4.01
C ALA A 416 19.38 -34.15 5.21
N PHE A 417 18.52 -33.76 6.14
CA PHE A 417 18.21 -34.44 7.39
C PHE A 417 16.73 -34.25 7.74
N GLU A 418 16.20 -35.16 8.56
CA GLU A 418 14.83 -35.05 9.06
C GLU A 418 14.76 -34.15 10.30
N VAL A 419 13.77 -33.27 10.35
CA VAL A 419 13.54 -32.36 11.47
C VAL A 419 12.12 -32.50 11.96
N ALA A 420 11.95 -32.89 13.22
CA ALA A 420 10.63 -33.00 13.85
C ALA A 420 9.96 -31.62 14.00
N CYS A 421 8.65 -31.56 13.80
CA CYS A 421 7.87 -30.34 13.93
C CYS A 421 7.78 -29.92 15.40
N PRO A 422 8.25 -28.71 15.78
CA PRO A 422 8.27 -28.27 17.18
C PRO A 422 6.87 -28.04 17.75
N LYS A 423 5.86 -27.80 16.90
CA LYS A 423 4.48 -27.55 17.35
C LYS A 423 3.72 -28.84 17.68
N CYS A 424 3.89 -29.89 16.89
CA CYS A 424 3.07 -31.10 17.04
C CYS A 424 3.84 -32.37 17.39
N GLY A 425 5.16 -32.39 17.29
CA GLY A 425 6.02 -33.53 17.59
C GLY A 425 5.84 -34.77 16.69
N GLN A 426 4.79 -34.82 15.88
CA GLN A 426 4.35 -36.02 15.14
C GLN A 426 4.57 -35.92 13.62
N GLY A 427 4.99 -34.75 13.10
CA GLY A 427 5.27 -34.54 11.68
C GLY A 427 6.67 -33.96 11.49
N ASN A 428 7.18 -33.98 10.26
CA ASN A 428 8.51 -33.46 9.93
C ASN A 428 8.41 -32.16 9.12
N LEU A 429 9.44 -31.32 9.18
CA LEU A 429 9.52 -30.09 8.41
C LEU A 429 9.92 -30.37 6.95
N LEU A 430 9.08 -29.95 6.01
CA LEU A 430 9.31 -30.09 4.57
C LEU A 430 9.67 -28.74 3.96
N THR A 431 10.66 -28.71 3.06
CA THR A 431 11.01 -27.53 2.26
C THR A 431 9.89 -27.18 1.29
N ARG A 432 9.42 -25.94 1.30
CA ARG A 432 8.34 -25.42 0.44
C ARG A 432 8.73 -24.06 -0.13
N ARG A 433 8.11 -23.69 -1.26
CA ARG A 433 8.33 -22.42 -1.95
C ARG A 433 7.08 -21.54 -1.88
N ALA A 434 7.23 -20.28 -1.46
CA ALA A 434 6.11 -19.34 -1.37
C ALA A 434 5.66 -18.85 -2.76
N ARG A 435 4.35 -18.87 -3.04
CA ARG A 435 3.81 -18.54 -4.37
C ARG A 435 3.98 -17.07 -4.79
N ARG A 436 3.84 -16.12 -3.85
CA ARG A 436 3.92 -14.67 -4.15
C ARG A 436 5.35 -14.14 -4.20
N THR A 437 6.24 -14.69 -3.38
CA THR A 437 7.58 -14.12 -3.16
C THR A 437 8.72 -15.02 -3.63
N GLY A 438 8.44 -16.28 -4.00
CA GLY A 438 9.46 -17.25 -4.40
C GLY A 438 10.36 -17.76 -3.26
N SER A 439 10.31 -17.16 -2.07
CA SER A 439 11.14 -17.51 -0.92
C SER A 439 10.87 -18.93 -0.41
N LEU A 440 11.92 -19.61 0.06
CA LEU A 440 11.83 -20.89 0.74
C LEU A 440 11.27 -20.73 2.16
N PHE A 441 10.50 -21.72 2.60
CA PHE A 441 10.03 -21.85 3.96
C PHE A 441 9.86 -23.33 4.31
N TRP A 442 9.84 -23.66 5.60
CA TRP A 442 9.68 -25.02 6.09
C TRP A 442 8.35 -25.16 6.80
N GLY A 443 7.55 -26.14 6.38
CA GLY A 443 6.21 -26.37 6.91
C GLY A 443 6.01 -27.81 7.37
N CYS A 444 5.14 -28.00 8.36
CA CYS A 444 4.82 -29.34 8.86
C CYS A 444 4.20 -30.25 7.78
N SER A 445 4.69 -31.48 7.68
CA SER A 445 4.17 -32.50 6.75
C SER A 445 2.69 -32.84 6.97
N ARG A 446 2.18 -32.66 8.19
CA ARG A 446 0.78 -32.93 8.57
C ARG A 446 -0.20 -31.80 8.27
N TYR A 447 0.18 -30.76 7.54
CA TYR A 447 -0.78 -29.75 7.07
C TYR A 447 -1.94 -30.41 6.29
N PRO A 448 -3.22 -30.08 6.56
CA PRO A 448 -3.71 -28.95 7.35
C PRO A 448 -3.91 -29.21 8.85
N LYS A 449 -3.68 -30.44 9.36
CA LYS A 449 -3.85 -30.77 10.79
C LYS A 449 -2.84 -30.06 11.70
N CYS A 450 -1.71 -29.62 11.15
CA CYS A 450 -0.75 -28.74 11.81
C CYS A 450 -0.29 -27.67 10.83
N ASP A 451 -0.44 -26.40 11.22
CA ASP A 451 -0.18 -25.19 10.44
C ASP A 451 1.20 -24.55 10.73
N PHE A 452 2.07 -25.25 11.47
CA PHE A 452 3.40 -24.74 11.80
C PHE A 452 4.21 -24.48 10.53
N THR A 453 4.74 -23.26 10.44
CA THR A 453 5.65 -22.84 9.37
C THR A 453 6.74 -21.94 9.93
N THR A 454 7.95 -22.02 9.37
CA THR A 454 9.07 -21.14 9.68
C THR A 454 9.77 -20.71 8.39
N SER A 455 10.28 -19.48 8.35
CA SER A 455 11.17 -19.00 7.29
C SER A 455 12.65 -19.13 7.66
N ARG A 456 12.95 -19.62 8.87
CA ARG A 456 14.32 -19.88 9.33
C ARG A 456 14.71 -21.29 8.93
N GLU A 457 15.87 -21.44 8.30
CA GLU A 457 16.39 -22.71 7.80
C GLU A 457 16.81 -23.63 8.95
N PRO A 458 16.22 -24.83 9.09
CA PRO A 458 16.67 -25.81 10.07
C PRO A 458 18.10 -26.27 9.79
N LEU A 459 18.90 -26.46 10.85
CA LEU A 459 20.31 -26.85 10.76
C LEU A 459 20.56 -28.33 11.13
N GLY A 460 19.51 -29.07 11.50
CA GLY A 460 19.58 -30.50 11.77
C GLY A 460 20.04 -30.86 13.18
N ALA A 461 20.43 -29.88 14.00
CA ALA A 461 20.66 -30.06 15.42
C ALA A 461 19.40 -29.86 16.26
N VAL A 462 19.47 -30.36 17.50
CA VAL A 462 18.49 -30.12 18.55
C VAL A 462 19.14 -29.36 19.70
N HIS A 463 18.35 -28.51 20.35
CA HIS A 463 18.75 -27.80 21.54
C HIS A 463 18.77 -28.76 22.73
N ASP A 464 19.85 -28.74 23.50
CA ASP A 464 20.10 -29.68 24.61
C ASP A 464 19.04 -29.62 25.73
N ALA A 465 18.50 -28.43 26.01
CA ALA A 465 17.58 -28.23 27.12
C ALA A 465 16.12 -28.64 26.83
N ASP A 466 15.68 -28.62 25.56
CA ASP A 466 14.28 -28.85 25.22
C ASP A 466 14.05 -29.74 23.99
N ASP A 467 15.09 -30.37 23.44
CA ASP A 467 15.05 -31.17 22.20
C ASP A 467 14.42 -30.40 21.01
N GLY A 468 14.42 -29.08 21.08
CA GLY A 468 13.82 -28.23 20.07
C GLY A 468 14.72 -28.15 18.82
N PRO A 469 14.15 -28.23 17.61
CA PRO A 469 14.92 -28.06 16.38
C PRO A 469 15.63 -26.71 16.32
N VAL A 470 16.90 -26.74 15.93
CA VAL A 470 17.74 -25.55 15.78
C VAL A 470 17.66 -25.04 14.35
N ALA A 471 17.48 -23.72 14.18
CA ALA A 471 17.39 -23.07 12.88
C ALA A 471 18.26 -21.80 12.81
N ARG A 472 18.68 -21.44 11.60
CA ARG A 472 19.56 -20.29 11.34
C ARG A 472 18.85 -18.96 11.57
N GLN A 473 19.53 -18.04 12.24
CA GLN A 473 19.10 -16.66 12.49
C GLN A 473 20.29 -15.69 12.34
N GLY A 474 20.49 -15.16 11.13
CA GLY A 474 21.66 -14.31 10.84
C GLY A 474 22.96 -15.10 10.99
N ASP A 475 23.89 -14.56 11.78
CA ASP A 475 25.18 -15.19 12.11
C ASP A 475 25.08 -16.13 13.34
N ALA A 476 23.89 -16.28 13.92
CA ALA A 476 23.61 -17.17 15.04
C ALA A 476 22.54 -18.23 14.67
N ALA A 477 22.20 -19.09 15.62
CA ALA A 477 21.08 -20.01 15.54
C ALA A 477 20.05 -19.75 16.64
N ILE A 478 18.86 -20.32 16.48
CA ILE A 478 17.75 -20.20 17.42
C ILE A 478 17.04 -21.56 17.57
N CYS A 479 16.63 -21.88 18.79
CA CYS A 479 15.73 -23.02 19.03
C CYS A 479 14.29 -22.66 18.59
N LEU A 480 13.71 -23.44 17.67
CA LEU A 480 12.34 -23.24 17.17
C LEU A 480 11.23 -23.62 18.17
N ARG A 481 11.59 -24.12 19.37
CA ARG A 481 10.66 -24.47 20.45
C ARG A 481 10.65 -23.41 21.55
N CYS A 482 11.78 -23.12 22.19
CA CYS A 482 11.86 -22.13 23.28
C CYS A 482 12.40 -20.75 22.87
N GLY A 483 12.93 -20.59 21.66
CA GLY A 483 13.48 -19.33 21.16
C GLY A 483 14.85 -18.93 21.73
N ALA A 484 15.52 -19.83 22.46
CA ALA A 484 16.88 -19.64 22.93
C ALA A 484 17.84 -19.35 21.77
N ALA A 485 18.72 -18.36 21.93
CA ALA A 485 19.80 -18.07 20.99
C ALA A 485 20.93 -19.08 21.18
N ILE A 486 21.48 -19.57 20.07
CA ILE A 486 22.53 -20.58 20.02
C ILE A 486 23.67 -20.00 19.20
N GLU A 487 24.88 -20.02 19.75
CA GLU A 487 26.08 -19.62 19.01
C GLU A 487 26.47 -20.70 18.01
N LEU A 488 26.78 -20.29 16.77
CA LEU A 488 27.22 -21.21 15.73
C LEU A 488 28.74 -21.42 15.85
N PRO A 489 29.23 -22.68 15.96
CA PRO A 489 30.65 -22.97 15.84
C PRO A 489 31.19 -22.55 14.47
N ALA A 490 32.47 -22.16 14.40
CA ALA A 490 33.11 -21.73 13.16
C ALA A 490 33.10 -22.82 12.05
N ASP A 491 33.15 -24.09 12.47
CA ASP A 491 33.13 -25.26 11.58
C ASP A 491 31.70 -25.71 11.19
N GLY A 492 30.67 -24.98 11.65
CA GLY A 492 29.26 -25.31 11.43
C GLY A 492 28.69 -26.27 12.49
N ILE A 493 27.42 -26.62 12.33
CA ILE A 493 26.71 -27.58 13.19
C ILE A 493 26.51 -28.87 12.41
N GLU A 494 26.95 -30.00 12.96
CA GLU A 494 26.65 -31.30 12.37
C GLU A 494 25.18 -31.69 12.59
N PRO A 495 24.49 -32.22 11.56
CA PRO A 495 23.14 -32.77 11.71
C PRO A 495 23.11 -33.86 12.80
N GLY A 496 22.14 -33.78 13.71
CA GLY A 496 22.01 -34.69 14.85
C GLY A 496 22.73 -34.24 16.12
N ALA A 497 23.54 -33.17 16.07
CA ALA A 497 24.21 -32.64 17.25
C ALA A 497 23.22 -32.08 18.28
N ARG A 498 23.56 -32.24 19.57
CA ARG A 498 22.93 -31.52 20.69
C ARG A 498 23.77 -30.28 20.98
N VAL A 499 23.18 -29.10 20.88
CA VAL A 499 23.91 -27.84 21.05
C VAL A 499 23.40 -27.06 22.27
N PRO A 500 24.30 -26.50 23.10
CA PRO A 500 23.93 -25.64 24.21
C PRO A 500 23.44 -24.29 23.70
N GLY A 501 22.43 -23.74 24.37
CA GLY A 501 21.86 -22.43 24.07
C GLY A 501 21.77 -21.52 25.29
N GLY A 502 21.50 -20.24 25.03
CA GLY A 502 21.16 -19.27 26.07
C GLY A 502 19.79 -19.55 26.73
N PRO A 503 19.32 -18.67 27.63
CA PRO A 503 18.02 -18.84 28.27
C PRO A 503 16.87 -18.82 27.24
N ALA A 504 15.78 -19.54 27.55
CA ALA A 504 14.57 -19.55 26.73
C ALA A 504 14.04 -18.13 26.50
N ASN A 505 13.74 -17.81 25.24
CA ASN A 505 13.24 -16.50 24.82
C ASN A 505 12.09 -16.68 23.79
N PRO A 506 10.86 -16.96 24.25
CA PRO A 506 9.73 -17.21 23.36
C PRO A 506 9.39 -16.01 22.46
N ASP A 507 9.69 -14.79 22.88
CA ASP A 507 9.46 -13.57 22.08
C ASP A 507 10.32 -13.54 20.82
N ALA A 508 11.50 -14.19 20.84
CA ALA A 508 12.37 -14.29 19.66
C ALA A 508 11.75 -15.12 18.51
N LEU A 509 10.76 -15.98 18.82
CA LEU A 509 10.02 -16.76 17.83
C LEU A 509 8.85 -15.98 17.22
N ALA A 510 8.44 -14.88 17.83
CA ALA A 510 7.37 -14.04 17.30
C ALA A 510 7.76 -13.49 15.92
N ARG A 511 6.83 -13.59 14.96
CA ARG A 511 6.99 -12.91 13.68
C ARG A 511 6.99 -11.39 13.93
N PRO A 512 7.91 -10.62 13.32
CA PRO A 512 7.82 -9.17 13.40
C PRO A 512 6.44 -8.74 12.88
N LYS A 513 5.68 -8.00 13.70
CA LYS A 513 4.42 -7.40 13.26
C LYS A 513 4.71 -6.63 11.98
N ARG A 514 3.95 -6.86 10.91
CA ARG A 514 4.04 -6.06 9.68
C ARG A 514 3.72 -4.62 10.05
N GLY A 515 4.76 -3.85 10.32
CA GLY A 515 4.65 -2.51 10.89
C GLY A 515 5.91 -2.11 11.66
N GLY A 516 7.02 -1.90 10.96
CA GLY A 516 8.19 -1.21 11.53
C GLY A 516 9.55 -1.86 11.22
N ASN A 517 10.47 -1.02 10.76
CA ASN A 517 11.92 -1.22 10.68
C ASN A 517 12.49 -2.27 9.70
N ARG A 518 12.87 -1.78 8.51
CA ARG A 518 14.07 -2.26 7.81
C ARG A 518 15.21 -1.29 8.12
N GLY A 519 16.17 -1.71 8.93
CA GLY A 519 17.37 -0.91 9.17
C GLY A 519 18.26 -1.48 10.27
N ALA A 520 18.99 -2.55 9.98
CA ALA A 520 20.31 -2.84 10.58
C ALA A 520 20.91 -4.08 9.90
N ARG A 521 21.77 -3.86 8.90
CA ARG A 521 22.86 -4.80 8.60
C ARG A 521 24.02 -4.35 9.49
N ALA A 522 24.33 -5.09 10.53
CA ALA A 522 25.55 -4.89 11.31
C ALA A 522 26.74 -5.34 10.45
N ARG A 523 27.72 -4.46 10.26
CA ARG A 523 29.06 -4.83 9.78
C ARG A 523 29.89 -5.19 11.01
N ALA A 524 30.42 -6.41 11.03
CA ALA A 524 31.45 -6.81 11.97
C ALA A 524 32.71 -5.98 11.72
N ALA A 525 33.19 -5.28 12.74
CA ALA A 525 34.51 -4.67 12.78
C ALA A 525 35.38 -5.50 13.72
N THR A 526 36.44 -6.06 13.15
CA THR A 526 37.55 -6.74 13.80
C THR A 526 38.22 -5.83 14.83
N ALA A 527 38.20 -6.21 16.10
CA ALA A 527 38.95 -5.54 17.16
C ALA A 527 40.28 -6.28 17.39
N THR A 528 41.37 -5.71 16.89
CA THR A 528 42.73 -6.04 17.34
C THR A 528 42.96 -5.47 18.73
N ARG A 529 43.24 -6.36 19.68
CA ARG A 529 43.66 -6.11 21.06
C ARG A 529 45.02 -5.41 21.08
N ALA A 530 45.10 -4.23 21.71
CA ALA A 530 46.34 -3.65 22.20
C ALA A 530 46.15 -3.26 23.68
N GLU A 531 46.82 -4.01 24.54
CA GLU A 531 46.91 -3.78 25.98
C GLU A 531 47.59 -2.44 26.28
N ARG A 532 46.98 -1.63 27.15
CA ARG A 532 47.72 -0.73 28.04
C ARG A 532 47.15 -0.79 29.45
N THR A 533 48.00 -1.26 30.33
CA THR A 533 47.89 -1.42 31.77
C THR A 533 47.65 -0.10 32.50
N ARG A 534 46.68 -0.12 33.43
CA ARG A 534 46.61 0.81 34.58
C ARG A 534 47.62 0.39 35.65
N PRO A 535 48.10 1.34 36.46
CA PRO A 535 48.29 1.09 37.88
C PRO A 535 47.41 2.02 38.73
N GLU A 536 46.86 1.44 39.79
CA GLU A 536 46.19 2.07 40.92
C GLU A 536 46.93 1.58 42.19
N PRO A 537 46.64 2.06 43.40
CA PRO A 537 46.89 3.39 43.96
C PRO A 537 47.77 3.31 45.24
N GLN A 538 48.24 4.44 45.78
CA GLN A 538 48.61 4.50 47.20
C GLN A 538 48.13 5.78 47.89
N ALA A 539 47.66 5.57 49.11
CA ALA A 539 47.02 6.51 50.00
C ALA A 539 48.01 7.16 50.97
N THR A 540 47.76 8.43 51.31
CA THR A 540 48.10 9.09 52.59
C THR A 540 47.15 10.29 52.68
N GLY A 541 46.41 10.58 53.75
CA GLY A 541 46.80 10.61 55.15
C GLY A 541 46.68 12.06 55.64
N ALA A 542 45.58 12.33 56.36
CA ALA A 542 45.15 13.53 57.10
C ALA A 542 46.17 14.64 57.49
N ARG A 543 45.70 15.91 57.49
CA ARG A 543 45.59 16.79 58.70
C ARG A 543 45.19 18.25 58.40
N GLY A 544 44.24 18.76 59.22
CA GLY A 544 44.09 20.15 59.70
C GLY A 544 43.65 21.22 58.68
N GLY A 545 42.74 22.15 58.94
CA GLY A 545 42.01 22.58 60.13
C GLY A 545 41.60 24.06 59.94
N ARG A 546 40.46 24.47 60.53
CA ARG A 546 39.95 25.86 60.68
C ARG A 546 39.54 26.55 59.37
N GLY A 547 38.49 27.37 59.27
CA GLY A 547 37.46 27.89 60.16
C GLY A 547 36.37 28.49 59.25
N GLY A 548 35.09 28.44 59.63
CA GLY A 548 34.41 29.62 60.17
C GLY A 548 33.54 30.29 59.09
N GLY A 549 32.23 30.38 59.31
CA GLY A 549 31.34 31.14 58.43
C GLY A 549 29.90 30.66 58.40
N ARG A 550 29.14 31.02 59.44
CA ARG A 550 27.67 30.97 59.45
C ARG A 550 27.12 31.91 58.37
N HIS A 551 26.08 31.52 57.64
CA HIS A 551 24.81 32.25 57.67
C HIS A 551 23.65 31.43 57.08
N ARG A 552 22.61 31.29 57.92
CA ARG A 552 21.25 30.90 57.58
C ARG A 552 20.56 32.02 56.79
N ARG A 553 19.63 31.65 55.90
CA ARG A 553 18.21 32.08 55.79
C ARG A 553 17.73 31.75 54.37
N SER A 554 16.88 30.74 54.18
CA SER A 554 15.42 30.71 54.39
C SER A 554 14.62 31.42 53.30
N SER A 555 13.82 30.62 52.57
CA SER A 555 12.40 30.85 52.21
C SER A 555 12.00 32.17 51.56
N ALA A 556 11.40 32.12 50.37
CA ALA A 556 9.94 32.10 50.19
C ALA A 556 9.54 32.40 48.74
N ALA A 557 8.35 31.91 48.37
CA ALA A 557 7.56 32.10 47.15
C ALA A 557 7.99 31.30 45.91
#